data_AF-A0A0C9TT43-F1
#
_entry.id   AF-A0A0C9TT43-F1
#
_cell.length_a   1.000
_cell.length_b   1.000
_cell.length_c   1.000
_cell.angle_alpha   90.00
_cell.angle_beta   90.00
_cell.angle_gamma   90.00
#
_symmetry.space_group_name_H-M   'P 1'
#
loop_
_entity.id
_entity.type
_entity.pdbx_description
1 polymer ?
#
loop_
_entity_poly.entity_id
_entity_poly.type
_entity_poly.pdbx_seq_one_letter_code
_entity_poly.pdbx_strand_id
1 'polypeptide(L)'
;MTTEAKRLNVLELTLAEERLKTEQIENQLQQLIELLNPARAATEPAPPGNTLSVQVMDEDTPSEMSTGRGFQVRPSNPSDFDDEQARISWALTFFKTGQAASFADRILRTQSRTGKPYFANWSAFELEFKKRVTPRNRQVTAITQLEGSSWYQGSDSVDDGKFKKGLNKSLRTTVSTMDPPPALDDLEAWIEAAQRVADARETSKVFEENIRAVEKPAPRGPKALTMVLRTLPPAPPASKASISNIVCRRCGKTGHIARFCDTNLNVRSLTIEEKEELFYGLMADLDMSEIPGAELSGDEEVVSEREDFAKRDK
;
A
#
# COMPACT_ATOMS: atom_id res chain seq x y z
N MET A 1 -35.89 -32.94 7.74
CA MET A 1 -35.06 -33.85 8.58
C MET A 1 -33.89 -34.46 7.81
N THR A 2 -34.05 -35.02 6.60
CA THR A 2 -32.93 -35.67 5.87
C THR A 2 -31.97 -34.71 5.15
N THR A 3 -32.38 -33.46 4.89
CA THR A 3 -31.57 -32.44 4.20
C THR A 3 -30.47 -31.86 5.09
N GLU A 4 -30.74 -31.70 6.38
CA GLU A 4 -29.78 -31.16 7.36
C GLU A 4 -28.63 -32.15 7.62
N ALA A 5 -28.94 -33.44 7.73
CA ALA A 5 -27.94 -34.49 7.89
C ALA A 5 -26.95 -34.53 6.70
N LYS A 6 -27.44 -34.32 5.47
CA LYS A 6 -26.58 -34.23 4.28
C LYS A 6 -25.67 -32.99 4.32
N ARG A 7 -26.20 -31.84 4.75
CA ARG A 7 -25.40 -30.61 4.88
C ARG A 7 -24.31 -30.74 5.94
N LEU A 8 -24.61 -31.36 7.08
CA LEU A 8 -23.62 -31.62 8.13
C LEU A 8 -22.49 -32.54 7.63
N ASN A 9 -22.83 -33.61 6.90
CA ASN A 9 -21.83 -34.52 6.35
C ASN A 9 -20.89 -33.82 5.35
N VAL A 10 -21.43 -32.96 4.48
CA VAL A 10 -20.61 -32.16 3.55
C VAL A 10 -19.68 -31.21 4.33
N LEU A 11 -20.18 -30.55 5.36
CA LEU A 11 -19.35 -29.65 6.19
C LEU A 11 -18.24 -30.41 6.92
N GLU A 12 -18.54 -31.58 7.50
CA GLU A 12 -17.53 -32.43 8.14
C GLU A 12 -16.45 -32.88 7.16
N LEU A 13 -16.83 -33.23 5.93
CA LEU A 13 -15.89 -33.60 4.87
C LEU A 13 -14.99 -32.41 4.48
N THR A 14 -15.57 -31.25 4.20
CA THR A 14 -14.80 -30.03 3.85
C THR A 14 -13.85 -29.60 4.97
N LEU A 15 -14.27 -29.74 6.24
CA LEU A 15 -13.44 -29.43 7.39
C LEU A 15 -12.24 -30.39 7.51
N ALA A 16 -12.44 -31.68 7.19
CA ALA A 16 -11.36 -32.66 7.19
C ALA A 16 -10.33 -32.37 6.09
N GLU A 17 -10.78 -31.97 4.90
CA GLU A 17 -9.90 -31.57 3.79
C GLU A 17 -9.05 -30.33 4.14
N GLU A 18 -9.65 -29.31 4.75
CA GLU A 18 -8.93 -28.10 5.16
C GLU A 18 -7.90 -28.38 6.28
N ARG A 19 -8.20 -29.30 7.20
CA ARG A 19 -7.23 -29.75 8.22
C ARG A 19 -6.03 -30.44 7.59
N LEU A 20 -6.26 -31.33 6.61
CA LEU A 20 -5.18 -32.00 5.88
C LEU A 20 -4.29 -31.00 5.15
N LYS A 21 -4.88 -30.00 4.48
CA LYS A 21 -4.12 -28.92 3.82
C LYS A 21 -3.26 -28.13 4.81
N THR A 22 -3.82 -27.83 5.99
CA THR A 22 -3.09 -27.11 7.05
C THR A 22 -1.88 -27.92 7.53
N GLU A 23 -2.06 -29.21 7.82
CA GLU A 23 -0.97 -30.10 8.21
C GLU A 23 0.11 -30.22 7.10
N GLN A 24 -0.30 -30.24 5.83
CA GLN A 24 0.63 -30.26 4.70
C GLN A 24 1.49 -28.98 4.66
N ILE A 25 0.88 -27.82 4.84
CA ILE A 25 1.58 -26.53 4.86
C ILE A 25 2.54 -26.45 6.05
N GLU A 26 2.12 -26.89 7.24
CA GLU A 26 2.97 -26.95 8.43
C GLU A 26 4.20 -27.83 8.20
N ASN A 27 4.01 -29.01 7.58
CA ASN A 27 5.12 -29.90 7.22
C ASN A 27 6.08 -29.25 6.21
N GLN A 28 5.57 -28.53 5.21
CA GLN A 28 6.41 -27.80 4.25
C GLN A 28 7.21 -26.68 4.92
N LEU A 29 6.60 -25.94 5.84
CA LEU A 29 7.29 -24.90 6.62
C LEU A 29 8.39 -25.50 7.50
N GLN A 30 8.15 -26.65 8.12
CA GLN A 30 9.15 -27.33 8.93
C GLN A 30 10.37 -27.76 8.09
N GLN A 31 10.15 -28.29 6.89
CA GLN A 31 11.22 -28.62 5.95
C GLN A 31 12.06 -27.40 5.54
N LEU A 32 11.41 -26.25 5.29
CA LEU A 32 12.10 -25.00 4.99
C LEU A 32 12.93 -24.49 6.17
N ILE A 33 12.40 -24.60 7.40
CA ILE A 33 13.14 -24.24 8.61
C ILE A 33 14.38 -25.12 8.78
N GLU A 34 14.29 -26.43 8.49
CA GLU A 34 15.46 -27.32 8.53
C GLU A 34 16.51 -26.94 7.48
N LEU A 35 16.10 -26.59 6.26
CA LEU A 35 17.02 -26.13 5.20
C LEU A 35 17.70 -24.80 5.53
N LEU A 36 17.01 -23.90 6.23
CA LEU A 36 17.52 -22.57 6.60
C LEU A 36 18.44 -22.57 7.83
N ASN A 37 18.63 -23.71 8.50
CA ASN A 37 19.52 -23.83 9.65
C ASN A 37 20.89 -24.46 9.26
N PRO A 38 21.86 -23.68 8.74
CA PRO A 38 23.19 -24.17 8.37
C PRO A 38 24.03 -24.66 9.56
N ALA A 39 23.61 -24.35 10.79
CA ALA A 39 24.34 -24.67 12.02
C ALA A 39 24.53 -26.17 12.29
N ARG A 40 23.73 -27.06 11.67
CA ARG A 40 23.87 -28.52 11.85
C ARG A 40 24.91 -29.17 10.93
N ALA A 41 25.38 -28.49 9.89
CA ALA A 41 26.39 -29.06 8.97
C ALA A 41 27.84 -28.82 9.43
N ALA A 42 28.08 -27.97 10.44
CA ALA A 42 29.42 -27.53 10.82
C ALA A 42 29.92 -28.10 12.17
N THR A 43 29.25 -29.10 12.74
CA THR A 43 29.79 -29.84 13.90
C THR A 43 30.70 -30.98 13.43
N GLU A 44 31.65 -30.67 12.57
CA GLU A 44 32.82 -31.53 12.37
C GLU A 44 33.78 -31.25 13.54
N PRO A 45 34.17 -32.27 14.34
CA PRO A 45 35.01 -32.07 15.50
C PRO A 45 36.38 -31.53 15.08
N ALA A 46 36.67 -30.28 15.43
CA ALA A 46 37.95 -29.66 15.19
C ALA A 46 39.09 -30.48 15.84
N PRO A 47 40.21 -30.68 15.13
CA PRO A 47 41.38 -31.33 15.70
C PRO A 47 42.00 -30.47 16.80
N PRO A 48 42.56 -31.10 17.86
CA PRO A 48 43.09 -30.37 19.00
C PRO A 48 44.46 -29.79 18.66
N GLY A 49 44.66 -28.52 19.01
CA GLY A 49 45.98 -27.96 19.28
C GLY A 49 46.45 -26.90 18.29
N ASN A 50 46.50 -25.66 18.75
CA ASN A 50 47.79 -25.00 19.03
C ASN A 50 47.58 -23.67 19.75
N THR A 51 47.97 -23.67 21.02
CA THR A 51 48.24 -22.51 21.86
C THR A 51 49.53 -21.82 21.41
N LEU A 52 49.47 -20.53 21.06
CA LEU A 52 50.56 -19.54 21.12
C LEU A 52 49.96 -18.21 20.64
N SER A 53 50.30 -17.02 21.10
CA SER A 53 51.15 -16.54 22.17
C SER A 53 50.71 -15.11 22.45
N VAL A 54 50.72 -14.74 23.72
CA VAL A 54 50.54 -13.36 24.19
C VAL A 54 51.65 -12.49 23.59
N GLN A 55 51.29 -11.45 22.86
CA GLN A 55 52.12 -10.25 22.75
C GLN A 55 51.31 -9.01 23.12
N VAL A 56 51.60 -8.56 24.34
CA VAL A 56 51.45 -7.20 24.81
C VAL A 56 52.38 -6.33 23.97
N MET A 57 51.83 -5.35 23.26
CA MET A 57 52.59 -4.17 22.85
C MET A 57 51.84 -2.94 23.35
N ASP A 58 52.53 -2.31 24.28
CA ASP A 58 52.35 -0.97 24.80
C ASP A 58 52.82 0.06 23.75
N GLU A 59 52.40 1.30 23.96
CA GLU A 59 52.98 2.59 23.51
C GLU A 59 52.06 3.53 22.72
N ASP A 60 51.92 4.68 23.35
CA ASP A 60 51.21 5.88 23.00
C ASP A 60 51.60 6.47 21.64
N THR A 61 50.61 6.85 20.85
CA THR A 61 50.76 7.81 19.75
C THR A 61 49.50 8.68 19.66
N PRO A 62 49.52 9.94 20.12
CA PRO A 62 48.41 10.86 19.91
C PRO A 62 48.48 11.37 18.47
N SER A 63 47.86 10.61 17.57
CA SER A 63 47.73 10.98 16.16
C SER A 63 46.47 11.81 15.95
N GLU A 64 46.66 13.12 15.78
CA GLU A 64 45.67 14.04 15.23
C GLU A 64 45.29 13.61 13.80
N MET A 65 44.26 12.77 13.69
CA MET A 65 43.68 12.41 12.40
C MET A 65 42.38 13.18 12.19
N SER A 66 42.50 14.26 11.43
CA SER A 66 41.63 14.54 10.28
C SER A 66 40.12 14.34 10.49
N THR A 67 39.40 15.44 10.70
CA THR A 67 37.97 15.61 10.41
C THR A 67 37.65 15.52 8.91
N GLY A 68 38.27 14.56 8.22
CA GLY A 68 37.76 14.03 6.97
C GLY A 68 36.47 13.30 7.30
N ARG A 69 35.34 13.98 7.05
CA ARG A 69 33.98 13.46 7.09
C ARG A 69 33.86 12.34 6.05
N GLY A 70 34.52 11.21 6.32
CA GLY A 70 34.46 10.00 5.54
C GLY A 70 33.01 9.57 5.50
N PHE A 71 32.54 9.27 4.30
CA PHE A 71 31.25 8.65 4.08
C PHE A 71 31.24 7.35 4.88
N GLN A 72 30.77 7.39 6.14
CA GLN A 72 30.49 6.20 6.92
C GLN A 72 29.63 5.33 6.03
N VAL A 73 30.15 4.15 5.72
CA VAL A 73 29.46 3.11 4.97
C VAL A 73 28.15 2.90 5.70
N ARG A 74 27.08 3.45 5.14
CA ARG A 74 25.76 3.43 5.76
C ARG A 74 25.39 1.94 5.85
N PRO A 75 25.17 1.38 7.06
CA PRO A 75 24.77 -0.01 7.19
C PRO A 75 23.57 -0.23 6.27
N SER A 76 23.69 -1.20 5.39
CA SER A 76 22.69 -1.45 4.35
C SER A 76 21.59 -2.35 4.88
N ASN A 77 21.88 -3.18 5.89
CA ASN A 77 20.90 -4.04 6.52
C ASN A 77 20.76 -3.77 8.03
N PRO A 78 19.54 -3.91 8.58
CA PRO A 78 19.30 -3.81 10.02
C PRO A 78 20.02 -4.87 10.86
N SER A 79 20.48 -5.97 10.25
CA SER A 79 21.26 -7.03 10.91
C SER A 79 22.71 -6.65 11.17
N ASP A 80 23.22 -5.59 10.54
CA ASP A 80 24.63 -5.22 10.59
C ASP A 80 24.96 -4.37 11.85
N PHE A 81 23.98 -4.18 12.74
CA PHE A 81 24.12 -3.40 13.95
C PHE A 81 24.31 -4.31 15.16
N ASP A 82 25.43 -4.17 15.85
CA ASP A 82 25.70 -4.87 17.12
C ASP A 82 24.86 -4.32 18.28
N ASP A 83 24.46 -3.05 18.20
CA ASP A 83 23.60 -2.39 19.17
C ASP A 83 22.18 -2.21 18.62
N GLU A 84 21.20 -2.75 19.34
CA GLU A 84 19.80 -2.59 18.98
C GLU A 84 19.34 -1.13 19.04
N GLN A 85 19.94 -0.29 19.90
CA GLN A 85 19.58 1.12 19.92
C GLN A 85 20.12 1.91 18.73
N ALA A 86 21.32 1.61 18.26
CA ALA A 86 21.82 2.13 16.99
C ALA A 86 20.89 1.73 15.83
N ARG A 87 20.40 0.49 15.81
CA ARG A 87 19.44 -0.01 14.81
C ARG A 87 18.10 0.75 14.84
N ILE A 88 17.53 0.96 16.03
CA ILE A 88 16.30 1.75 16.21
C ILE A 88 16.54 3.19 15.74
N SER A 89 17.60 3.83 16.21
CA SER A 89 17.94 5.21 15.84
C SER A 89 18.13 5.38 14.34
N TRP A 90 18.80 4.42 13.69
CA TRP A 90 18.95 4.38 12.23
C TRP A 90 17.59 4.26 11.53
N ALA A 91 16.71 3.38 11.97
CA ALA A 91 15.37 3.20 11.38
C ALA A 91 14.54 4.48 11.46
N LEU A 92 14.61 5.21 12.58
CA LEU A 92 13.92 6.49 12.75
C LEU A 92 14.36 7.55 11.72
N THR A 93 15.59 7.47 11.18
CA THR A 93 16.06 8.42 10.14
C THR A 93 15.34 8.27 8.79
N PHE A 94 14.65 7.16 8.56
CA PHE A 94 13.84 6.95 7.35
C PHE A 94 12.43 7.52 7.48
N PHE A 95 11.97 7.83 8.69
CA PHE A 95 10.60 8.25 8.95
C PHE A 95 10.47 9.76 8.72
N LYS A 96 10.39 10.15 7.45
CA LYS A 96 10.45 11.57 7.03
C LYS A 96 9.09 12.24 6.86
N THR A 97 8.02 11.48 6.66
CA THR A 97 6.67 12.02 6.38
C THR A 97 5.56 11.27 7.11
N GLY A 98 4.38 11.92 7.20
CA GLY A 98 3.12 11.34 7.67
C GLY A 98 3.14 10.83 9.12
N GLN A 99 2.39 9.76 9.37
CA GLN A 99 2.27 9.14 10.69
C GLN A 99 3.61 8.58 11.21
N ALA A 100 4.45 8.06 10.31
CA ALA A 100 5.76 7.54 10.67
C ALA A 100 6.69 8.64 11.21
N ALA A 101 6.72 9.82 10.58
CA ALA A 101 7.50 10.97 11.08
C ALA A 101 7.03 11.43 12.46
N SER A 102 5.71 11.56 12.63
CA SER A 102 5.12 11.92 13.93
C SER A 102 5.47 10.91 15.03
N PHE A 103 5.51 9.62 14.67
CA PHE A 103 5.93 8.55 15.58
C PHE A 103 7.41 8.68 15.96
N ALA A 104 8.31 8.91 14.99
CA ALA A 104 9.73 9.12 15.22
C ALA A 104 10.00 10.34 16.11
N ASP A 105 9.37 11.47 15.80
CA ASP A 105 9.49 12.70 16.58
C ASP A 105 9.12 12.51 18.04
N ARG A 106 8.04 11.77 18.31
CA ARG A 106 7.60 11.49 19.69
C ARG A 106 8.64 10.68 20.46
N ILE A 107 9.23 9.68 19.81
CA ILE A 107 10.27 8.84 20.41
C ILE A 107 11.50 9.69 20.72
N LEU A 108 12.02 10.43 19.73
CA LEU A 108 13.20 11.26 19.88
C LEU A 108 13.02 12.32 20.98
N ARG A 109 11.89 13.03 20.99
CA ARG A 109 11.58 14.02 22.04
C ARG A 109 11.55 13.41 23.43
N THR A 110 11.01 12.21 23.58
CA THR A 110 10.94 11.53 24.89
C THR A 110 12.31 11.05 25.34
N GLN A 111 13.13 10.52 24.42
CA GLN A 111 14.51 10.12 24.72
C GLN A 111 15.35 11.33 25.14
N SER A 112 15.24 12.47 24.44
CA SER A 112 15.94 13.71 24.80
C SER A 112 15.54 14.22 26.20
N ARG A 113 14.27 14.05 26.60
CA ARG A 113 13.78 14.46 27.93
C ARG A 113 14.23 13.55 29.06
N THR A 114 14.24 12.24 28.82
CA THR A 114 14.49 11.24 29.86
C THR A 114 15.96 10.81 29.95
N GLY A 115 16.74 11.06 28.91
CA GLY A 115 18.11 10.54 28.76
C GLY A 115 18.16 9.01 28.65
N LYS A 116 17.02 8.35 28.44
CA LYS A 116 16.91 6.89 28.37
C LYS A 116 16.32 6.46 27.04
N PRO A 117 16.73 5.29 26.51
CA PRO A 117 16.10 4.73 25.32
C PRO A 117 14.62 4.48 25.55
N TYR A 118 13.79 4.87 24.58
CA TYR A 118 12.33 4.73 24.68
C TYR A 118 11.86 3.28 24.60
N PHE A 119 12.59 2.45 23.85
CA PHE A 119 12.35 1.02 23.71
C PHE A 119 13.55 0.25 24.23
N ALA A 120 13.32 -0.88 24.91
CA ALA A 120 14.41 -1.69 25.44
C ALA A 120 15.14 -2.47 24.33
N ASN A 121 14.41 -2.88 23.29
CA ASN A 121 14.91 -3.71 22.19
C ASN A 121 14.15 -3.45 20.89
N TRP A 122 14.68 -3.96 19.78
CA TRP A 122 14.11 -3.82 18.43
C TRP A 122 12.70 -4.41 18.32
N SER A 123 12.47 -5.55 18.98
CA SER A 123 11.16 -6.23 18.97
C SER A 123 10.05 -5.35 19.56
N ALA A 124 10.32 -4.69 20.70
CA ALA A 124 9.39 -3.76 21.33
C ALA A 124 9.09 -2.54 20.44
N PHE A 125 10.11 -2.02 19.77
CA PHE A 125 9.96 -0.95 18.77
C PHE A 125 9.06 -1.39 17.61
N GLU A 126 9.35 -2.54 17.00
CA GLU A 126 8.63 -3.05 15.84
C GLU A 126 7.15 -3.33 16.15
N LEU A 127 6.87 -3.88 17.34
CA LEU A 127 5.50 -4.15 17.79
C LEU A 127 4.68 -2.85 17.93
N GLU A 128 5.22 -1.84 18.62
CA GLU A 128 4.53 -0.55 18.76
C GLU A 128 4.44 0.21 17.43
N PHE A 129 5.46 0.14 16.58
CA PHE A 129 5.42 0.71 15.24
C PHE A 129 4.29 0.07 14.41
N LYS A 130 4.23 -1.27 14.34
CA LYS A 130 3.15 -1.99 13.64
C LYS A 130 1.78 -1.61 14.20
N LYS A 131 1.63 -1.54 15.51
CA LYS A 131 0.36 -1.18 16.13
C LYS A 131 -0.10 0.25 15.81
N ARG A 132 0.84 1.18 15.63
CA ARG A 132 0.57 2.62 15.41
C ARG A 132 0.44 3.00 13.95
N VAL A 133 1.31 2.46 13.10
CA VAL A 133 1.49 2.89 11.71
C VAL A 133 0.81 1.95 10.73
N THR A 134 0.66 0.67 11.07
CA THR A 134 -0.24 -0.18 10.29
C THR A 134 -1.65 0.19 10.72
N PRO A 135 -2.54 0.61 9.78
CA PRO A 135 -3.94 0.85 10.11
C PRO A 135 -4.46 -0.39 10.82
N ARG A 136 -4.93 -0.20 12.07
CA ARG A 136 -5.43 -1.28 12.93
C ARG A 136 -6.54 -2.09 12.25
N ASN A 137 -7.08 -1.54 11.16
CA ASN A 137 -8.10 -2.16 10.37
C ASN A 137 -7.82 -2.00 8.87
N ARG A 138 -6.68 -2.50 8.38
CA ARG A 138 -6.48 -2.68 6.93
C ARG A 138 -7.63 -3.46 6.29
N GLN A 139 -8.25 -4.38 7.03
CA GLN A 139 -9.50 -5.02 6.63
C GLN A 139 -10.63 -4.02 6.50
N VAL A 140 -10.93 -3.16 7.47
CA VAL A 140 -12.00 -2.15 7.32
C VAL A 140 -11.63 -1.08 6.30
N THR A 141 -10.38 -0.64 6.17
CA THR A 141 -10.04 0.28 5.07
C THR A 141 -10.21 -0.41 3.71
N ALA A 142 -9.85 -1.70 3.59
CA ALA A 142 -10.10 -2.47 2.38
C ALA A 142 -11.60 -2.70 2.16
N ILE A 143 -12.36 -3.04 3.19
CA ILE A 143 -13.81 -3.25 3.18
C ILE A 143 -14.50 -1.94 2.84
N THR A 144 -14.23 -0.84 3.52
CA THR A 144 -14.75 0.50 3.23
C THR A 144 -14.31 1.01 1.85
N GLN A 145 -13.11 0.68 1.36
CA GLN A 145 -12.76 0.97 -0.03
C GLN A 145 -13.52 0.09 -1.01
N LEU A 146 -13.72 -1.19 -0.69
CA LEU A 146 -14.51 -2.11 -1.50
C LEU A 146 -15.98 -1.67 -1.53
N GLU A 147 -16.58 -1.38 -0.38
CA GLU A 147 -17.95 -0.88 -0.17
C GLU A 147 -18.13 0.54 -0.74
N GLY A 148 -17.13 1.40 -0.60
CA GLY A 148 -17.18 2.80 -1.01
C GLY A 148 -16.91 3.05 -2.50
N SER A 149 -16.22 2.13 -3.20
CA SER A 149 -15.92 2.28 -4.63
C SER A 149 -16.87 1.51 -5.56
N SER A 150 -17.70 0.60 -5.04
CA SER A 150 -18.85 -0.02 -5.71
C SER A 150 -19.60 -0.86 -4.68
N TRP A 151 -20.91 -1.04 -4.82
CA TRP A 151 -21.76 -1.94 -4.03
C TRP A 151 -22.52 -1.33 -2.83
N TYR A 152 -23.15 -0.17 -3.06
CA TYR A 152 -24.53 0.00 -2.60
C TYR A 152 -25.43 -0.95 -3.40
N GLN A 153 -25.56 -2.19 -2.93
CA GLN A 153 -26.77 -2.96 -3.17
C GLN A 153 -27.23 -3.45 -1.82
N GLY A 154 -28.41 -2.96 -1.42
CA GLY A 154 -29.18 -3.55 -0.33
C GLY A 154 -29.32 -5.05 -0.52
N SER A 155 -29.84 -5.72 0.50
CA SER A 155 -29.95 -7.16 0.73
C SER A 155 -30.49 -8.08 -0.40
N ASP A 156 -30.68 -7.59 -1.62
CA ASP A 156 -30.88 -8.39 -2.81
C ASP A 156 -29.61 -9.18 -3.14
N SER A 157 -29.73 -10.51 -3.09
CA SER A 157 -28.72 -11.42 -3.62
C SER A 157 -28.24 -10.95 -4.98
N VAL A 158 -26.91 -10.92 -5.18
CA VAL A 158 -26.29 -10.54 -6.44
C VAL A 158 -26.71 -11.54 -7.51
N ASP A 159 -27.78 -11.21 -8.23
CA ASP A 159 -28.27 -11.96 -9.37
C ASP A 159 -27.15 -12.10 -10.42
N ASP A 160 -27.04 -13.26 -11.08
CA ASP A 160 -25.90 -13.64 -11.93
C ASP A 160 -25.58 -12.60 -13.04
N GLY A 161 -26.61 -11.88 -13.47
CA GLY A 161 -26.49 -10.79 -14.44
C GLY A 161 -25.72 -9.57 -13.92
N LYS A 162 -25.68 -9.33 -12.61
CA LYS A 162 -25.00 -8.19 -11.97
C LYS A 162 -23.51 -8.46 -11.81
N PHE A 163 -23.11 -9.66 -11.41
CA PHE A 163 -21.70 -10.06 -11.31
C PHE A 163 -20.98 -9.88 -12.66
N LYS A 164 -21.60 -10.36 -13.74
CA LYS A 164 -21.06 -10.23 -15.10
C LYS A 164 -20.94 -8.78 -15.57
N LYS A 165 -21.85 -7.89 -15.14
CA LYS A 165 -21.79 -6.46 -15.46
C LYS A 165 -20.64 -5.76 -14.71
N GLY A 166 -20.37 -6.15 -13.47
CA GLY A 166 -19.29 -5.61 -12.64
C GLY A 166 -17.89 -6.03 -13.09
N LEU A 167 -17.74 -7.17 -13.77
CA LEU A 167 -16.45 -7.58 -14.33
C LEU A 167 -15.93 -6.60 -15.38
N ASN A 168 -14.63 -6.30 -15.30
CA ASN A 168 -13.93 -5.54 -16.33
C ASN A 168 -14.22 -6.13 -17.71
N LYS A 169 -14.54 -5.28 -18.71
CA LYS A 169 -14.93 -5.71 -20.06
C LYS A 169 -13.92 -6.70 -20.67
N SER A 170 -12.62 -6.48 -20.46
CA SER A 170 -11.57 -7.37 -20.94
C SER A 170 -11.64 -8.76 -20.29
N LEU A 171 -11.75 -8.83 -18.97
CA LEU A 171 -11.87 -10.10 -18.24
C LEU A 171 -13.12 -10.86 -18.67
N ARG A 172 -14.26 -10.16 -18.79
CA ARG A 172 -15.53 -10.74 -19.23
C ARG A 172 -15.42 -11.36 -20.62
N THR A 173 -14.83 -10.65 -21.59
CA THR A 173 -14.60 -11.20 -22.93
C THR A 173 -13.72 -12.45 -22.87
N THR A 174 -12.60 -12.40 -22.15
CA THR A 174 -11.69 -13.55 -22.03
C THR A 174 -12.37 -14.77 -21.43
N VAL A 175 -13.11 -14.61 -20.32
CA VAL A 175 -13.85 -15.70 -19.66
C VAL A 175 -14.95 -16.25 -20.57
N SER A 176 -15.67 -15.40 -21.30
CA SER A 176 -16.73 -15.83 -22.23
C SER A 176 -16.21 -16.63 -23.43
N THR A 177 -14.93 -16.46 -23.79
CA THR A 177 -14.28 -17.14 -24.92
C THR A 177 -13.43 -18.35 -24.49
N MET A 178 -13.44 -18.72 -23.20
CA MET A 178 -12.75 -19.93 -22.74
C MET A 178 -13.42 -21.18 -23.32
N ASP A 179 -12.66 -22.26 -23.48
CA ASP A 179 -13.15 -23.54 -23.98
C ASP A 179 -13.02 -24.62 -22.88
N PRO A 180 -14.14 -25.14 -22.32
CA PRO A 180 -15.52 -24.71 -22.57
C PRO A 180 -15.89 -23.40 -21.85
N PRO A 181 -16.83 -22.60 -22.40
CA PRO A 181 -17.29 -21.39 -21.73
C PRO A 181 -18.13 -21.75 -20.50
N PRO A 182 -17.97 -21.03 -19.37
CA PRO A 182 -18.79 -21.26 -18.19
C PRO A 182 -20.28 -21.05 -18.50
N ALA A 183 -21.15 -21.89 -17.92
CA ALA A 183 -22.59 -21.79 -18.11
C ALA A 183 -23.12 -20.41 -17.67
N LEU A 184 -24.22 -19.95 -18.26
CA LEU A 184 -24.73 -18.60 -18.03
C LEU A 184 -25.29 -18.38 -16.61
N ASP A 185 -25.67 -19.46 -15.95
CA ASP A 185 -26.33 -19.58 -14.66
C ASP A 185 -25.42 -20.18 -13.57
N ASP A 186 -24.16 -20.46 -13.89
CA ASP A 186 -23.19 -21.00 -12.94
C ASP A 186 -22.22 -19.90 -12.47
N LEU A 187 -22.64 -19.15 -11.46
CA LEU A 187 -21.83 -18.07 -10.88
C LEU A 187 -20.45 -18.54 -10.41
N GLU A 188 -20.38 -19.74 -9.84
CA GLU A 188 -19.13 -20.31 -9.30
C GLU A 188 -18.14 -20.58 -10.43
N ALA A 189 -18.58 -21.19 -11.53
CA ALA A 189 -17.73 -21.41 -12.70
C ALA A 189 -17.22 -20.09 -13.33
N TRP A 190 -18.01 -19.02 -13.27
CA TRP A 190 -17.58 -17.69 -13.71
C TRP A 190 -16.52 -17.07 -12.78
N ILE A 191 -16.66 -17.26 -11.46
CA ILE A 191 -15.67 -16.80 -10.46
C ILE A 191 -14.35 -17.55 -10.66
N GLU A 192 -14.38 -18.89 -10.74
CA GLU A 192 -13.18 -19.70 -10.96
C GLU A 192 -12.48 -19.38 -12.28
N ALA A 193 -13.25 -19.18 -13.36
CA ALA A 193 -12.69 -18.79 -14.65
C ALA A 193 -12.04 -17.40 -14.62
N ALA A 194 -12.68 -16.42 -13.97
CA ALA A 194 -12.12 -15.09 -13.80
C ALA A 194 -10.82 -15.12 -12.97
N GLN A 195 -10.78 -15.93 -11.91
CA GLN A 195 -9.60 -16.12 -11.07
C GLN A 195 -8.44 -16.72 -11.88
N ARG A 196 -8.68 -17.79 -12.65
CA ARG A 196 -7.66 -18.39 -13.53
C ARG A 196 -7.07 -17.39 -14.52
N VAL A 197 -7.91 -16.52 -15.11
CA VAL A 197 -7.42 -15.47 -16.04
C VAL A 197 -6.59 -14.43 -15.30
N ALA A 198 -6.94 -14.07 -14.05
CA ALA A 198 -6.16 -13.14 -13.24
C ALA A 198 -4.80 -13.73 -12.86
N ASP A 199 -4.76 -14.98 -12.42
CA ASP A 199 -3.51 -15.69 -12.08
C ASP A 199 -2.60 -15.85 -13.31
N ALA A 200 -3.17 -16.18 -14.46
CA ALA A 200 -2.44 -16.25 -15.74
C ALA A 200 -1.84 -14.90 -16.16
N ARG A 201 -2.53 -13.79 -15.87
CA ARG A 201 -1.99 -12.44 -16.12
C ARG A 201 -0.85 -12.09 -15.18
N GLU A 202 -0.94 -12.44 -13.89
CA GLU A 202 0.13 -12.15 -12.94
C GLU A 202 1.38 -12.99 -13.24
N THR A 203 1.21 -14.28 -13.55
CA THR A 203 2.31 -15.14 -13.99
C THR A 203 2.97 -14.65 -15.28
N SER A 204 2.19 -14.19 -16.26
CA SER A 204 2.73 -13.58 -17.48
C SER A 204 3.52 -12.29 -17.19
N LYS A 205 3.07 -11.48 -16.24
CA LYS A 205 3.74 -10.25 -15.82
C LYS A 205 5.10 -10.54 -15.18
N VAL A 206 5.20 -11.56 -14.33
CA VAL A 206 6.47 -12.03 -13.76
C VAL A 206 7.42 -12.48 -14.87
N PHE A 207 6.90 -13.19 -15.87
CA PHE A 207 7.70 -13.63 -17.01
C PHE A 207 8.23 -12.46 -17.85
N GLU A 208 7.38 -11.49 -18.18
CA GLU A 208 7.77 -10.25 -18.89
C GLU A 208 8.80 -9.42 -18.11
N GLU A 209 8.65 -9.33 -16.79
CA GLU A 209 9.63 -8.65 -15.93
C GLU A 209 10.98 -9.37 -15.93
N ASN A 210 10.97 -10.71 -15.92
CA ASN A 210 12.19 -11.52 -15.99
C ASN A 210 12.89 -11.37 -17.35
N ILE A 211 12.14 -11.37 -18.48
CA ILE A 211 12.71 -11.08 -19.80
C ILE A 211 13.38 -9.71 -19.81
N ARG A 212 12.71 -8.69 -19.27
CA ARG A 212 13.28 -7.33 -19.19
C ARG A 212 14.53 -7.26 -18.32
N ALA A 213 14.63 -8.09 -17.28
CA ALA A 213 15.81 -8.18 -16.43
C ALA A 213 17.00 -8.84 -17.16
N VAL A 214 16.75 -9.85 -17.99
CA VAL A 214 17.77 -10.52 -18.82
C VAL A 214 18.22 -9.62 -19.97
N GLU A 215 17.30 -8.89 -20.59
CA GLU A 215 17.60 -7.95 -21.68
C GLU A 215 18.19 -6.62 -21.22
N LYS A 216 18.47 -6.45 -19.91
CA LYS A 216 19.06 -5.22 -19.38
C LYS A 216 20.34 -4.93 -20.19
N PRO A 217 20.34 -3.90 -21.07
CA PRO A 217 21.42 -3.72 -22.01
C PRO A 217 22.70 -3.58 -21.23
N ALA A 218 23.71 -4.37 -21.58
CA ALA A 218 25.03 -4.29 -20.95
C ALA A 218 25.41 -2.81 -20.78
N PRO A 219 25.92 -2.40 -19.61
CA PRO A 219 26.29 -1.02 -19.35
C PRO A 219 27.12 -0.57 -20.55
N ARG A 220 26.58 0.37 -21.33
CA ARG A 220 27.30 0.88 -22.49
C ARG A 220 28.60 1.41 -21.93
N GLY A 221 29.70 0.74 -22.26
CA GLY A 221 31.04 1.18 -21.87
C GLY A 221 31.20 2.66 -22.22
N PRO A 222 32.08 3.38 -21.50
CA PRO A 222 32.27 4.81 -21.66
C PRO A 222 32.38 5.14 -23.15
N LYS A 223 31.34 5.80 -23.69
CA LYS A 223 31.32 6.25 -25.08
C LYS A 223 32.48 7.23 -25.24
N ALA A 224 33.46 6.85 -26.03
CA ALA A 224 34.45 7.79 -26.54
C ALA A 224 33.70 8.99 -27.15
N LEU A 225 34.07 10.18 -26.71
CA LEU A 225 33.52 11.45 -27.16
C LEU A 225 33.93 11.67 -28.63
N THR A 226 33.14 11.14 -29.57
CA THR A 226 33.25 11.56 -30.97
C THR A 226 32.56 12.91 -31.11
N MET A 227 33.37 13.97 -31.09
CA MET A 227 32.99 15.32 -31.47
C MET A 227 32.54 15.33 -32.94
N VAL A 228 31.24 15.21 -33.19
CA VAL A 228 30.65 15.62 -34.47
C VAL A 228 29.98 16.96 -34.25
N LEU A 229 30.66 18.02 -34.67
CA LEU A 229 30.15 19.38 -34.78
C LEU A 229 29.02 19.38 -35.82
N ARG A 230 27.77 19.30 -35.35
CA ARG A 230 26.58 19.37 -36.21
C ARG A 230 26.13 20.82 -36.30
N THR A 231 26.43 21.46 -37.42
CA THR A 231 25.99 22.81 -37.77
C THR A 231 24.46 22.81 -37.89
N LEU A 232 23.79 23.53 -37.00
CA LEU A 232 22.34 23.75 -37.04
C LEU A 232 21.97 24.79 -38.11
N PRO A 233 20.86 24.61 -38.85
CA PRO A 233 20.35 25.63 -39.75
C PRO A 233 19.81 26.86 -38.99
N PRO A 234 19.88 28.06 -39.59
CA PRO A 234 19.43 29.30 -38.96
C PRO A 234 17.92 29.29 -38.72
N ALA A 235 17.53 29.53 -37.46
CA ALA A 235 16.14 29.64 -37.05
C ALA A 235 15.48 30.91 -37.62
N PRO A 236 14.19 30.86 -38.01
CA PRO A 236 13.44 32.03 -38.45
C PRO A 236 13.25 33.04 -37.30
N PRO A 237 13.10 34.34 -37.62
CA PRO A 237 13.00 35.41 -36.62
C PRO A 237 11.75 35.22 -35.76
N ALA A 238 11.97 35.01 -34.47
CA ALA A 238 10.93 34.93 -33.45
C ALA A 238 10.17 36.26 -33.38
N SER A 239 8.95 36.27 -33.92
CA SER A 239 8.00 37.34 -33.66
C SER A 239 7.67 37.34 -32.17
N LYS A 240 8.03 38.42 -31.48
CA LYS A 240 7.71 38.67 -30.08
C LYS A 240 6.20 38.93 -29.97
N ALA A 241 5.39 37.88 -30.05
CA ALA A 241 4.00 37.96 -29.68
C ALA A 241 3.94 38.33 -28.19
N SER A 242 3.39 39.50 -27.90
CA SER A 242 3.20 40.00 -26.54
C SER A 242 2.38 38.98 -25.74
N ILE A 243 3.02 38.37 -24.73
CA ILE A 243 2.44 37.31 -23.87
C ILE A 243 1.29 37.85 -23.00
N SER A 244 1.02 39.16 -23.03
CA SER A 244 0.01 39.85 -22.21
C SER A 244 -1.43 39.35 -22.39
N ASN A 245 -1.77 38.72 -23.52
CA ASN A 245 -3.14 38.26 -23.79
C ASN A 245 -3.35 36.74 -23.62
N ILE A 246 -2.35 35.99 -23.12
CA ILE A 246 -2.53 34.55 -22.93
C ILE A 246 -3.37 34.29 -21.66
N VAL A 247 -4.56 33.71 -21.85
CA VAL A 247 -5.45 33.29 -20.77
C VAL A 247 -5.13 31.84 -20.40
N CYS A 248 -4.90 31.58 -19.11
CA CYS A 248 -4.67 30.23 -18.62
C CYS A 248 -5.95 29.40 -18.74
N ARG A 249 -5.90 28.30 -19.52
CA ARG A 249 -7.04 27.38 -19.70
C ARG A 249 -7.48 26.66 -18.40
N ARG A 250 -6.73 26.76 -17.30
CA ARG A 250 -7.08 26.13 -16.01
C ARG A 250 -7.81 27.09 -15.08
N CYS A 251 -7.22 28.25 -14.77
CA CYS A 251 -7.78 29.18 -13.80
C CYS A 251 -8.49 30.39 -14.41
N GLY A 252 -8.44 30.56 -15.73
CA GLY A 252 -9.06 31.71 -16.43
C GLY A 252 -8.32 33.05 -16.27
N LYS A 253 -7.21 33.10 -15.51
CA LYS A 253 -6.41 34.33 -15.33
C LYS A 253 -5.42 34.53 -16.48
N THR A 254 -5.13 35.77 -16.84
CA THR A 254 -4.13 36.14 -17.87
C THR A 254 -2.70 36.08 -17.32
N GLY A 255 -1.70 36.04 -18.21
CA GLY A 255 -0.28 36.21 -17.86
C GLY A 255 0.52 34.91 -17.65
N HIS A 256 -0.11 33.73 -17.74
CA HIS A 256 0.59 32.44 -17.73
C HIS A 256 -0.18 31.37 -18.54
N ILE A 257 0.52 30.33 -18.97
CA ILE A 257 -0.08 29.15 -19.62
C ILE A 257 -0.39 28.06 -18.59
N ALA A 258 -1.33 27.17 -18.91
CA ALA A 258 -1.80 26.10 -18.01
C ALA A 258 -0.69 25.25 -17.37
N ARG A 259 0.47 25.12 -18.01
CA ARG A 259 1.62 24.38 -17.45
C ARG A 259 2.30 25.08 -16.26
N PHE A 260 2.15 26.39 -16.15
CA PHE A 260 2.76 27.26 -15.14
C PHE A 260 1.71 27.88 -14.21
N CYS A 261 0.58 27.20 -14.07
CA CYS A 261 -0.49 27.70 -13.22
C CYS A 261 -0.25 27.23 -11.78
N ASP A 262 -0.06 28.16 -10.84
CA ASP A 262 0.18 27.84 -9.43
C ASP A 262 -1.07 27.32 -8.71
N THR A 263 -2.26 27.45 -9.32
CA THR A 263 -3.49 26.75 -8.85
C THR A 263 -3.48 25.26 -9.17
N ASN A 264 -2.33 24.68 -9.50
CA ASN A 264 -2.17 23.27 -9.73
C ASN A 264 -2.24 22.50 -8.40
N LEU A 265 -3.45 22.32 -7.89
CA LEU A 265 -3.78 21.11 -7.17
C LEU A 265 -3.63 19.95 -8.18
N ASN A 266 -2.39 19.54 -8.41
CA ASN A 266 -2.13 18.34 -9.19
C ASN A 266 -2.57 17.18 -8.32
N VAL A 267 -3.80 16.71 -8.53
CA VAL A 267 -4.39 15.60 -7.77
C VAL A 267 -3.46 14.38 -7.76
N ARG A 268 -2.60 14.20 -8.78
CA ARG A 268 -1.62 13.11 -8.80
C ARG A 268 -0.43 13.32 -7.87
N SER A 269 -0.05 14.56 -7.55
CA SER A 269 1.03 14.84 -6.59
C SER A 269 0.56 14.99 -5.16
N LEU A 270 -0.75 15.08 -4.93
CA LEU A 270 -1.29 15.06 -3.57
C LEU A 270 -1.05 13.69 -2.91
N THR A 271 -0.61 13.75 -1.66
CA THR A 271 -0.58 12.60 -0.75
C THR A 271 -1.98 12.07 -0.51
N ILE A 272 -2.10 10.87 0.07
CA ILE A 272 -3.41 10.27 0.34
C ILE A 272 -4.18 11.13 1.34
N GLU A 273 -3.47 11.65 2.35
CA GLU A 273 -4.01 12.51 3.39
C GLU A 273 -4.54 13.84 2.82
N GLU A 274 -3.77 14.49 1.95
CA GLU A 274 -4.23 15.74 1.30
C GLU A 274 -5.42 15.51 0.36
N LYS A 275 -5.51 14.32 -0.25
CA LYS A 275 -6.68 13.94 -1.05
C LYS A 275 -7.91 13.70 -0.17
N GLU A 276 -7.74 13.06 0.97
CA GLU A 276 -8.81 12.84 1.94
C GLU A 276 -9.32 14.18 2.48
N GLU A 277 -8.44 15.10 2.87
CA GLU A 277 -8.84 16.45 3.31
C GLU A 277 -9.59 17.22 2.22
N LEU A 278 -9.11 17.18 0.97
CA LEU A 278 -9.82 17.80 -0.15
C LEU A 278 -11.20 17.16 -0.38
N PHE A 279 -11.30 15.84 -0.24
CA PHE A 279 -12.56 15.13 -0.40
C PHE A 279 -13.56 15.49 0.70
N TYR A 280 -13.14 15.53 1.97
CA TYR A 280 -14.00 15.94 3.09
C TYR A 280 -14.43 17.41 2.99
N GLY A 281 -13.52 18.30 2.57
CA GLY A 281 -13.88 19.70 2.32
C GLY A 281 -14.96 19.84 1.26
N LEU A 282 -14.85 19.08 0.15
CA LEU A 282 -15.83 19.11 -0.92
C LEU A 282 -17.22 18.61 -0.47
N MET A 283 -17.26 17.58 0.36
CA MET A 283 -18.52 17.07 0.91
C MET A 283 -19.17 18.08 1.86
N ALA A 284 -18.38 18.74 2.71
CA ALA A 284 -18.89 19.80 3.58
C ALA A 284 -19.45 21.00 2.80
N ASP A 285 -18.78 21.40 1.72
CA ASP A 285 -19.28 22.47 0.85
C ASP A 285 -20.60 22.09 0.16
N LEU A 286 -20.75 20.82 -0.25
CA LEU A 286 -21.99 20.30 -0.82
C LEU A 286 -23.14 20.33 0.18
N ASP A 287 -22.93 19.82 1.40
CA ASP A 287 -23.93 19.82 2.48
C ASP A 287 -24.40 21.25 2.83
N MET A 288 -23.49 22.23 2.78
CA MET A 288 -23.82 23.63 3.03
C MET A 288 -24.57 24.28 1.84
N SER A 289 -24.40 23.76 0.62
CA SER A 289 -25.08 24.27 -0.58
C SER A 289 -26.47 23.66 -0.80
N GLU A 290 -26.78 22.53 -0.14
CA GLU A 290 -28.06 21.82 -0.18
C GLU A 290 -29.07 22.27 0.89
N ILE A 291 -28.98 23.51 1.37
CA ILE A 291 -30.13 24.14 2.04
C ILE A 291 -30.98 24.78 0.94
N PRO A 292 -31.96 24.06 0.33
CA PRO A 292 -32.92 24.71 -0.54
C PRO A 292 -33.59 25.79 0.30
N GLY A 293 -33.68 26.99 -0.28
CA GLY A 293 -34.26 28.14 0.37
C GLY A 293 -35.51 27.72 1.14
N ALA A 294 -35.47 27.98 2.45
CA ALA A 294 -36.67 28.04 3.26
C ALA A 294 -37.60 29.07 2.62
N GLU A 295 -38.40 28.61 1.66
CA GLU A 295 -39.59 29.31 1.25
C GLU A 295 -40.49 29.28 2.48
N LEU A 296 -40.57 30.45 3.11
CA LEU A 296 -41.65 30.87 3.98
C LEU A 296 -42.96 30.74 3.20
N SER A 297 -43.49 29.54 3.10
CA SER A 297 -44.85 29.26 2.66
C SER A 297 -45.58 28.74 3.89
N GLY A 298 -46.09 29.69 4.67
CA GLY A 298 -46.93 29.39 5.82
C GLY A 298 -48.26 28.84 5.38
N ASP A 299 -48.65 27.70 5.96
CA ASP A 299 -50.03 27.26 6.12
C ASP A 299 -50.02 26.33 7.36
N GLU A 300 -50.27 26.90 8.54
CA GLU A 300 -50.54 26.13 9.76
C GLU A 300 -51.91 25.46 9.64
N GLU A 301 -51.94 24.22 9.14
CA GLU A 301 -53.13 23.37 9.24
C GLU A 301 -53.16 22.71 10.63
N VAL A 302 -53.89 23.35 11.54
CA VAL A 302 -54.23 22.85 12.87
C VAL A 302 -55.11 21.60 12.73
N VAL A 303 -54.49 20.42 12.78
CA VAL A 303 -55.20 19.14 12.91
C VAL A 303 -55.64 18.97 14.36
N SER A 304 -56.93 19.18 14.63
CA SER A 304 -57.58 18.82 15.89
C SER A 304 -57.67 17.30 16.03
N GLU A 305 -56.83 16.71 16.89
CA GLU A 305 -57.04 15.37 17.42
C GLU A 305 -58.32 15.36 18.28
N ARG A 306 -59.36 14.73 17.74
CA ARG A 306 -60.60 14.40 18.45
C ARG A 306 -60.45 13.00 19.03
N GLU A 307 -60.03 12.91 20.29
CA GLU A 307 -60.01 11.66 21.06
C GLU A 307 -61.44 11.17 21.32
N ASP A 308 -61.79 10.03 20.73
CA ASP A 308 -63.08 9.35 20.89
C ASP A 308 -62.94 8.27 21.98
N PHE A 309 -63.32 8.60 23.21
CA PHE A 309 -63.35 7.66 24.33
C PHE A 309 -64.61 6.79 24.27
N ALA A 310 -64.45 5.57 23.73
CA ALA A 310 -65.47 4.54 23.82
C ALA A 310 -65.65 4.07 25.29
N LYS A 311 -66.84 4.33 25.85
CA LYS A 311 -67.29 3.80 27.15
C LYS A 311 -67.45 2.27 27.09
N ARG A 312 -66.84 1.57 28.03
CA ARG A 312 -67.19 0.19 28.40
C ARG A 312 -68.41 0.22 29.30
N ASP A 313 -69.51 -0.37 28.86
CA ASP A 313 -70.62 -0.75 29.74
C ASP A 313 -70.44 -2.16 30.30
N LYS A 314 -71.06 -2.34 31.47
CA LYS A 314 -70.91 -3.39 32.48
C LYS A 314 -71.81 -4.59 32.23
#